data_AF-A0AB73NK76-F1
#
_entry.id   AF-A0AB73NK76-F1
#
_cell.length_a   1.000
_cell.length_b   1.000
_cell.length_c   1.000
_cell.angle_alpha   90.00
_cell.angle_beta   90.00
_cell.angle_gamma   90.00
#
_symmetry.space_group_name_H-M   'P 1'
#
loop_
_entity.id
_entity.type
_entity.pdbx_description
1 polymer ?
#
loop_
_entity_poly.entity_id
_entity_poly.type
_entity_poly.pdbx_seq_one_letter_code
_entity_poly.pdbx_strand_id
1 'polypeptide(L)'
;MAIAQSEFTKWRGKAYEGQISTTDVCEVVSRRVETKMVSFGRAVMRGVGARSCAPVTPITTAAQIIGFTVRSMAVFSNSVPTNPPDYEVGYEVNHVASILRRGPMFALCVDGASAGDTVTVITATGVNQGRLTAGSTGVELDFVRWVDDVVAGEVGEIRVDGILASTGVPTPAPDSGE
;
A
#
# COMPACT_ATOMS: atom_id res chain seq x y z
N MET A 1 -9.32 7.61 40.05
CA MET A 1 -10.17 6.78 39.16
C MET A 1 -9.23 6.17 38.13
N ALA A 2 -8.95 4.87 38.20
CA ALA A 2 -8.12 4.18 37.22
C ALA A 2 -9.05 3.57 36.18
N ILE A 3 -8.98 4.04 34.94
CA ILE A 3 -9.65 3.37 33.82
C ILE A 3 -8.78 2.16 33.48
N ALA A 4 -9.21 0.98 33.93
CA ALA A 4 -8.64 -0.27 33.46
C ALA A 4 -9.10 -0.47 32.00
N GLN A 5 -8.15 -0.52 31.07
CA GLN A 5 -8.41 -0.82 29.68
C GLN A 5 -8.82 -2.31 29.58
N SER A 6 -10.12 -2.59 29.68
CA SER A 6 -10.66 -3.95 29.80
C SER A 6 -10.82 -4.67 28.46
N GLU A 7 -10.75 -3.95 27.35
CA GLU A 7 -10.93 -4.52 26.03
C GLU A 7 -9.84 -4.10 25.04
N PHE A 8 -9.06 -5.09 24.62
CA PHE A 8 -8.11 -4.99 23.51
C PHE A 8 -8.71 -5.66 22.27
N THR A 9 -10.00 -5.41 21.98
CA THR A 9 -10.81 -6.22 21.04
C THR A 9 -10.76 -5.74 19.60
N LYS A 10 -10.39 -4.49 19.32
CA LYS A 10 -10.51 -3.91 17.97
C LYS A 10 -9.69 -4.64 16.88
N TRP A 11 -8.60 -5.31 17.26
CA TRP A 11 -7.69 -6.00 16.31
C TRP A 11 -7.21 -7.37 16.81
N ARG A 12 -7.82 -7.96 17.85
CA ARG A 12 -7.32 -9.18 18.54
C ARG A 12 -7.45 -10.49 17.73
N GLY A 13 -7.80 -10.40 16.45
CA GLY A 13 -7.84 -11.51 15.50
C GLY A 13 -7.79 -11.06 14.04
N LYS A 14 -7.48 -9.77 13.78
CA LYS A 14 -7.37 -9.19 12.44
C LYS A 14 -5.95 -8.63 12.29
N ALA A 15 -5.33 -8.87 11.16
CA ALA A 15 -4.02 -8.29 10.86
C ALA A 15 -4.09 -6.76 10.69
N TYR A 16 -2.96 -6.08 10.77
CA TYR A 16 -2.87 -4.64 10.54
C TYR A 16 -2.53 -4.31 9.07
N GLU A 17 -3.08 -3.21 8.56
CA GLU A 17 -2.73 -2.67 7.23
C GLU A 17 -1.19 -2.44 7.14
N GLY A 18 -0.56 -3.03 6.12
CA GLY A 18 0.88 -3.00 5.88
C GLY A 18 1.69 -4.01 6.70
N GLN A 19 1.06 -4.93 7.44
CA GLN A 19 1.76 -6.03 8.12
C GLN A 19 2.15 -7.12 7.11
N ILE A 20 3.40 -7.56 7.13
CA ILE A 20 3.84 -8.73 6.35
C ILE A 20 3.14 -9.98 6.93
N SER A 21 2.53 -10.80 6.08
CA SER A 21 1.69 -11.92 6.54
C SER A 21 2.48 -13.17 6.93
N THR A 22 3.74 -13.26 6.49
CA THR A 22 4.62 -14.40 6.75
C THR A 22 5.89 -14.00 7.51
N THR A 23 6.56 -14.99 8.07
CA THR A 23 7.94 -14.90 8.59
C THR A 23 8.99 -15.23 7.54
N ASP A 24 8.58 -15.67 6.35
CA ASP A 24 9.47 -16.04 5.24
C ASP A 24 10.16 -14.84 4.59
N VAL A 25 11.05 -15.13 3.63
CA VAL A 25 11.86 -14.12 2.92
C VAL A 25 10.97 -13.18 2.11
N CYS A 26 10.92 -11.92 2.54
CA CYS A 26 10.30 -10.81 1.82
C CYS A 26 11.38 -9.84 1.31
N GLU A 27 11.19 -9.27 0.12
CA GLU A 27 12.04 -8.22 -0.40
C GLU A 27 11.52 -6.86 0.08
N VAL A 28 12.13 -6.33 1.13
CA VAL A 28 11.82 -5.01 1.68
C VAL A 28 13.00 -4.07 1.47
N VAL A 29 12.76 -2.92 0.84
CA VAL A 29 13.79 -1.92 0.55
C VAL A 29 13.53 -0.61 1.27
N SER A 30 14.60 0.07 1.65
CA SER A 30 14.53 1.38 2.30
C SER A 30 14.48 2.52 1.29
N ARG A 31 13.51 3.43 1.42
CA ARG A 31 13.38 4.63 0.57
C ARG A 31 13.04 5.86 1.41
N ARG A 32 13.68 7.00 1.13
CA ARG A 32 13.34 8.27 1.80
C ARG A 32 11.99 8.78 1.29
N VAL A 33 11.07 9.10 2.19
CA VAL A 33 9.78 9.71 1.83
C VAL A 33 9.99 11.18 1.44
N GLU A 34 9.41 11.56 0.32
CA GLU A 34 9.36 12.93 -0.18
C GLU A 34 7.90 13.37 -0.30
N THR A 35 7.70 14.70 -0.42
CA THR A 35 6.42 15.38 -0.72
C THR A 35 5.34 15.35 0.37
N LYS A 36 4.96 14.16 0.87
CA LYS A 36 3.90 13.99 1.87
C LYS A 36 4.11 12.70 2.65
N MET A 37 3.60 12.65 3.88
CA MET A 37 3.51 11.44 4.67
C MET A 37 2.84 10.31 3.88
N VAL A 38 3.35 9.09 4.04
CA VAL A 38 2.77 7.88 3.46
C VAL A 38 2.36 6.93 4.58
N SER A 39 1.06 6.66 4.69
CA SER A 39 0.52 5.69 5.65
C SER A 39 1.01 4.27 5.36
N PHE A 40 0.88 3.35 6.33
CA PHE A 40 1.19 1.93 6.09
C PHE A 40 0.20 1.27 5.11
N GLY A 41 0.67 0.25 4.40
CA GLY A 41 -0.09 -0.52 3.40
C GLY A 41 -0.41 0.25 2.12
N ARG A 42 0.26 1.38 1.88
CA ARG A 42 0.00 2.25 0.72
C ARG A 42 1.00 2.01 -0.39
N ALA A 43 0.50 1.99 -1.62
CA ALA A 43 1.33 2.02 -2.81
C ALA A 43 2.13 3.33 -2.86
N VAL A 44 3.38 3.23 -3.29
CA VAL A 44 4.26 4.38 -3.50
C VAL A 44 4.90 4.33 -4.87
N MET A 45 5.17 5.51 -5.41
CA MET A 45 5.97 5.67 -6.63
C MET A 45 7.39 6.10 -6.30
N ARG A 46 8.29 5.98 -7.28
CA ARG A 46 9.64 6.53 -7.17
C ARG A 46 9.57 8.04 -6.93
N GLY A 47 10.29 8.53 -5.92
CA GLY A 47 10.47 9.97 -5.70
C GLY A 47 11.40 10.58 -6.75
N VAL A 48 11.61 11.89 -6.69
CA VAL A 48 12.52 12.58 -7.63
C VAL A 48 13.97 12.34 -7.22
N GLY A 49 14.23 12.43 -5.90
CA GLY A 49 15.54 12.23 -5.31
C GLY A 49 16.11 10.82 -5.46
N ALA A 50 17.40 10.69 -5.13
CA ALA A 50 18.06 9.40 -5.12
C ALA A 50 17.49 8.52 -3.98
N ARG A 51 17.12 7.27 -4.32
CA ARG A 51 16.60 6.27 -3.37
C ARG A 51 15.41 6.79 -2.55
N SER A 52 14.52 7.57 -3.16
CA SER A 52 13.33 8.11 -2.52
C SER A 52 12.02 7.54 -3.06
N CYS A 53 10.95 7.79 -2.34
CA CYS A 53 9.58 7.43 -2.68
C CYS A 53 8.62 8.59 -2.40
N ALA A 54 7.50 8.61 -3.10
CA ALA A 54 6.40 9.56 -2.89
C ALA A 54 5.06 8.82 -2.97
N PRO A 55 3.97 9.36 -2.38
CA PRO A 55 2.64 8.82 -2.62
C PRO A 55 2.31 8.77 -4.11
N VAL A 56 1.52 7.79 -4.54
CA VAL A 56 0.97 7.77 -5.90
C VAL A 56 0.11 9.02 -6.15
N THR A 57 -0.01 9.44 -7.40
CA THR A 57 -0.81 10.60 -7.84
C THR A 57 -1.80 10.16 -8.91
N PRO A 58 -2.82 10.97 -9.26
CA PRO A 58 -3.81 10.58 -10.27
C PRO A 58 -3.24 10.19 -11.65
N ILE A 59 -2.03 10.65 -11.97
CA ILE A 59 -1.32 10.35 -13.22
C ILE A 59 -0.31 9.20 -13.10
N THR A 60 -0.20 8.58 -11.92
CA THR A 60 0.71 7.46 -11.70
C THR A 60 0.33 6.27 -12.56
N THR A 61 1.33 5.64 -13.16
CA THR A 61 1.21 4.41 -13.96
C THR A 61 1.75 3.21 -13.18
N ALA A 62 1.37 2.00 -13.59
CA ALA A 62 1.83 0.75 -12.98
C ALA A 62 3.37 0.66 -12.89
N ALA A 63 4.06 1.04 -13.98
CA ALA A 63 5.51 1.04 -14.06
C ALA A 63 6.21 2.00 -13.07
N GLN A 64 5.50 3.02 -12.57
CA GLN A 64 6.05 3.98 -11.60
C GLN A 64 5.91 3.51 -10.16
N ILE A 65 5.03 2.54 -9.88
CA ILE A 65 4.81 1.99 -8.54
C ILE A 65 5.99 1.08 -8.20
N ILE A 66 6.65 1.37 -7.08
CA ILE A 66 7.87 0.67 -6.66
C ILE A 66 7.66 -0.28 -5.48
N GLY A 67 6.41 -0.41 -5.02
CA GLY A 67 6.00 -1.29 -3.93
C GLY A 67 5.03 -0.63 -2.96
N PHE A 68 4.90 -1.24 -1.78
CA PHE A 68 3.96 -0.83 -0.73
C PHE A 68 4.67 -0.55 0.58
N THR A 69 4.24 0.48 1.31
CA THR A 69 4.77 0.74 2.66
C THR A 69 4.39 -0.38 3.61
N VAL A 70 5.38 -0.95 4.32
CA VAL A 70 5.13 -1.94 5.38
C VAL A 70 5.35 -1.36 6.75
N ARG A 71 4.62 -1.91 7.71
CA ARG A 71 4.81 -1.65 9.13
C ARG A 71 6.04 -2.43 9.61
N SER A 72 6.97 -1.73 10.24
CA SER A 72 8.08 -2.35 10.98
C SER A 72 7.88 -2.12 12.47
N MET A 73 8.23 -3.10 13.31
CA MET A 73 8.24 -2.94 14.76
C MET A 73 9.21 -1.84 15.23
N ALA A 74 10.18 -1.46 14.39
CA ALA A 74 11.16 -0.42 14.70
C ALA A 74 10.65 1.02 14.43
N VAL A 75 9.50 1.17 13.77
CA VAL A 75 8.95 2.49 13.45
C VAL A 75 7.91 2.84 14.52
N PHE A 76 8.35 3.65 15.48
CA PHE A 76 7.48 4.25 16.48
C PHE A 76 6.39 5.12 15.79
N SER A 77 5.19 5.11 16.37
CA SER A 77 4.26 6.22 16.18
C SER A 77 4.92 7.46 16.79
N ASN A 78 5.33 8.43 15.97
CA ASN A 78 6.21 9.53 16.41
C ASN A 78 5.51 10.53 17.36
N SER A 79 4.20 10.39 17.59
CA SER A 79 3.42 11.27 18.46
C SER A 79 3.14 10.61 19.81
N VAL A 80 3.66 11.22 20.87
CA VAL A 80 3.29 10.95 22.27
C VAL A 80 1.78 11.23 22.45
N PRO A 81 1.04 10.51 23.32
CA PRO A 81 -0.41 10.67 23.41
C PRO A 81 -0.75 11.99 24.09
N THR A 82 -1.08 13.04 23.32
CA THR A 82 -1.54 14.32 23.89
C THR A 82 -2.90 14.80 23.37
N ASN A 83 -3.53 14.16 22.37
CA ASN A 83 -4.99 14.25 22.21
C ASN A 83 -5.54 13.25 21.16
N PRO A 84 -6.67 12.56 21.42
CA PRO A 84 -7.18 11.45 20.61
C PRO A 84 -8.32 11.93 19.68
N PRO A 85 -8.10 12.00 18.35
CA PRO A 85 -8.78 11.01 17.51
C PRO A 85 -7.96 10.45 16.34
N ASP A 86 -6.91 11.14 15.87
CA ASP A 86 -6.28 10.84 14.59
C ASP A 86 -4.76 10.66 14.74
N TYR A 87 -4.34 9.50 15.25
CA TYR A 87 -2.94 9.10 15.09
C TYR A 87 -2.73 8.72 13.62
N GLU A 88 -2.17 9.64 12.82
CA GLU A 88 -1.69 9.26 11.49
C GLU A 88 -0.54 8.26 11.67
N VAL A 89 -0.71 7.07 11.10
CA VAL A 89 0.26 5.97 11.19
C VAL A 89 0.94 5.78 9.84
N GLY A 90 2.26 5.96 9.81
CA GLY A 90 3.03 5.86 8.57
C GLY A 90 4.42 6.45 8.65
N TYR A 91 4.99 6.74 7.49
CA TYR A 91 6.30 7.35 7.32
C TYR A 91 6.17 8.81 6.94
N GLU A 92 6.67 9.69 7.81
CA GLU A 92 6.71 11.14 7.59
C GLU A 92 7.66 11.55 6.46
N VAL A 93 7.49 12.77 5.95
CA VAL A 93 8.44 13.34 4.99
C VAL A 93 9.84 13.35 5.58
N ASN A 94 10.83 12.98 4.78
CA ASN A 94 12.23 12.79 5.14
C ASN A 94 12.55 11.57 6.00
N HIS A 95 11.57 10.75 6.40
CA HIS A 95 11.83 9.47 7.05
C HIS A 95 12.16 8.39 6.01
N VAL A 96 12.81 7.32 6.47
CA VAL A 96 13.11 6.16 5.64
C VAL A 96 11.96 5.15 5.77
N ALA A 97 11.17 5.03 4.70
CA ALA A 97 10.12 4.04 4.58
C ALA A 97 10.66 2.66 4.21
N SER A 98 10.06 1.63 4.82
CA SER A 98 10.23 0.24 4.41
C SER A 98 9.21 -0.08 3.34
N ILE A 99 9.67 -0.42 2.14
CA ILE A 99 8.83 -0.67 0.96
C ILE A 99 8.94 -2.14 0.57
N LEU A 100 7.82 -2.87 0.64
CA LEU A 100 7.70 -4.23 0.13
C LEU A 100 7.65 -4.22 -1.38
N ARG A 101 8.61 -4.93 -1.99
CA ARG A 101 8.69 -5.18 -3.43
C ARG A 101 8.24 -6.58 -3.82
N ARG A 102 8.43 -7.54 -2.92
CA ARG A 102 8.04 -8.93 -3.12
C ARG A 102 7.72 -9.59 -1.80
N GLY A 103 6.63 -10.33 -1.76
CA GLY A 103 6.16 -11.07 -0.61
C GLY A 103 4.70 -10.76 -0.30
N PRO A 104 4.11 -11.49 0.65
CA PRO A 104 2.72 -11.29 1.02
C PRO A 104 2.56 -10.24 2.11
N MET A 105 1.46 -9.49 2.06
CA MET A 105 1.12 -8.49 3.07
C MET A 105 -0.38 -8.39 3.27
N PHE A 106 -0.76 -7.95 4.46
CA PHE A 106 -2.13 -7.57 4.78
C PHE A 106 -2.40 -6.13 4.35
N ALA A 107 -3.45 -5.94 3.56
CA ALA A 107 -3.89 -4.63 3.07
C ALA A 107 -5.39 -4.44 3.25
N LEU A 108 -5.80 -3.17 3.45
CA LEU A 108 -7.20 -2.81 3.47
C LEU A 108 -7.74 -2.79 2.03
N CYS A 109 -8.83 -3.53 1.81
CA CYS A 109 -9.58 -3.46 0.56
C CYS A 109 -10.73 -2.48 0.69
N VAL A 110 -10.75 -1.42 -0.11
CA VAL A 110 -11.75 -0.35 0.02
C VAL A 110 -13.15 -0.86 -0.34
N ASP A 111 -13.28 -1.54 -1.49
CA ASP A 111 -14.57 -1.94 -2.06
C ASP A 111 -14.90 -3.42 -1.81
N GLY A 112 -13.99 -4.15 -1.17
CA GLY A 112 -14.05 -5.60 -1.04
C GLY A 112 -13.43 -6.32 -2.23
N ALA A 113 -13.18 -7.61 -2.07
CA ALA A 113 -12.57 -8.47 -3.07
C ALA A 113 -13.00 -9.92 -2.88
N SER A 114 -12.99 -10.70 -3.95
CA SER A 114 -12.97 -12.15 -3.89
C SER A 114 -11.55 -12.69 -4.01
N ALA A 115 -11.32 -13.88 -3.47
CA ALA A 115 -10.05 -14.57 -3.61
C ALA A 115 -9.70 -14.77 -5.11
N GLY A 116 -8.50 -14.36 -5.50
CA GLY A 116 -8.03 -14.40 -6.89
C GLY A 116 -8.34 -13.16 -7.72
N ASP A 117 -9.06 -12.18 -7.17
CA ASP A 117 -9.29 -10.91 -7.86
C ASP A 117 -7.98 -10.14 -8.10
N THR A 118 -7.96 -9.37 -9.18
CA THR A 118 -6.92 -8.40 -9.50
C THR A 118 -6.83 -7.33 -8.42
N VAL A 119 -5.62 -6.88 -8.10
CA VAL A 119 -5.42 -5.74 -7.19
C VAL A 119 -5.27 -4.46 -7.99
N THR A 120 -6.09 -3.47 -7.66
CA THR A 120 -6.02 -2.13 -8.24
C THR A 120 -5.61 -1.11 -7.18
N VAL A 121 -4.68 -0.24 -7.52
CA VAL A 121 -4.20 0.86 -6.68
C VAL A 121 -5.03 2.11 -6.96
N ILE A 122 -5.66 2.65 -5.92
CA ILE A 122 -6.40 3.91 -6.00
C ILE A 122 -5.40 5.07 -6.09
N THR A 123 -5.35 5.74 -7.23
CA THR A 123 -4.42 6.86 -7.48
C THR A 123 -5.05 8.23 -7.23
N ALA A 124 -6.37 8.29 -7.10
CA ALA A 124 -7.10 9.51 -6.77
C ALA A 124 -6.64 10.08 -5.42
N THR A 125 -6.50 11.41 -5.34
CA THR A 125 -6.17 12.10 -4.10
C THR A 125 -7.30 11.97 -3.09
N GLY A 126 -6.97 11.68 -1.84
CA GLY A 126 -7.94 11.55 -0.74
C GLY A 126 -7.50 10.53 0.30
N VAL A 127 -8.42 10.14 1.18
CA VAL A 127 -8.15 9.18 2.27
C VAL A 127 -7.72 7.79 1.77
N ASN A 128 -8.18 7.42 0.57
CA ASN A 128 -7.88 6.14 -0.06
C ASN A 128 -6.72 6.21 -1.08
N GLN A 129 -5.98 7.31 -1.13
CA GLN A 129 -4.80 7.41 -1.99
C GLN A 129 -3.79 6.30 -1.66
N GLY A 130 -3.38 5.55 -2.67
CA GLY A 130 -2.47 4.41 -2.56
C GLY A 130 -3.07 3.16 -1.90
N ARG A 131 -4.36 3.14 -1.55
CA ARG A 131 -5.05 1.95 -1.05
C ARG A 131 -5.47 1.01 -2.18
N LEU A 132 -5.94 -0.18 -1.79
CA LEU A 132 -6.26 -1.25 -2.73
C LEU A 132 -7.76 -1.47 -2.86
N THR A 133 -8.14 -1.96 -4.04
CA THR A 133 -9.49 -2.35 -4.43
C THR A 133 -9.40 -3.50 -5.44
N ALA A 134 -10.52 -4.16 -5.75
CA ALA A 134 -10.62 -5.20 -6.76
C ALA A 134 -11.17 -4.73 -8.12
N GLY A 135 -11.69 -3.50 -8.26
CA GLY A 135 -12.38 -3.13 -9.50
C GLY A 135 -12.82 -1.66 -9.69
N SER A 136 -12.27 -0.71 -8.94
CA SER A 136 -12.56 0.72 -9.13
C SER A 136 -11.47 1.45 -9.94
N THR A 137 -11.72 2.72 -10.28
CA THR A 137 -10.79 3.57 -11.06
C THR A 137 -9.42 3.65 -10.37
N GLY A 138 -8.37 3.23 -11.07
CA GLY A 138 -7.02 3.23 -10.54
C GLY A 138 -6.03 2.54 -11.48
N VAL A 139 -4.94 2.06 -10.90
CA VAL A 139 -3.89 1.32 -11.59
C VAL A 139 -3.98 -0.15 -11.23
N GLU A 140 -4.47 -0.97 -12.15
CA GLU A 140 -4.49 -2.42 -11.99
C GLU A 140 -3.06 -3.00 -12.01
N LEU A 141 -2.81 -3.99 -11.16
CA LEU A 141 -1.53 -4.67 -11.02
C LEU A 141 -1.65 -6.10 -11.54
N ASP A 142 -1.08 -6.36 -12.72
CA ASP A 142 -1.21 -7.63 -13.44
C ASP A 142 -0.76 -8.86 -12.62
N PHE A 143 0.25 -8.71 -11.77
CA PHE A 143 0.88 -9.80 -10.99
C PHE A 143 0.66 -9.71 -9.48
N VAL A 144 -0.39 -9.00 -9.06
CA VAL A 144 -0.81 -8.95 -7.66
C VAL A 144 -2.26 -9.41 -7.57
N ARG A 145 -2.52 -10.29 -6.61
CA ARG A 145 -3.82 -10.91 -6.39
C ARG A 145 -4.21 -10.87 -4.92
N TRP A 146 -5.51 -10.75 -4.68
CA TRP A 146 -6.10 -11.02 -3.36
C TRP A 146 -6.05 -12.52 -3.08
N VAL A 147 -5.62 -12.89 -1.89
CA VAL A 147 -5.54 -14.29 -1.45
C VAL A 147 -6.86 -14.75 -0.83
N ASP A 148 -7.53 -13.85 -0.10
CA ASP A 148 -8.76 -14.12 0.63
C ASP A 148 -9.97 -13.41 0.02
N ASP A 149 -11.18 -13.86 0.37
CA ASP A 149 -12.38 -13.03 0.26
C ASP A 149 -12.31 -11.92 1.31
N VAL A 150 -12.47 -10.67 0.88
CA VAL A 150 -12.35 -9.47 1.72
C VAL A 150 -13.65 -8.68 1.67
N VAL A 151 -14.23 -8.45 2.85
CA VAL A 151 -15.37 -7.55 3.00
C VAL A 151 -14.90 -6.09 2.80
N ALA A 152 -15.73 -5.26 2.17
CA ALA A 152 -15.42 -3.85 1.96
C ALA A 152 -15.01 -3.14 3.27
N GLY A 153 -13.89 -2.42 3.24
CA GLY A 153 -13.32 -1.71 4.38
C GLY A 153 -12.53 -2.59 5.36
N GLU A 154 -12.44 -3.89 5.12
CA GLU A 154 -11.69 -4.83 5.95
C GLU A 154 -10.29 -5.14 5.36
N VAL A 155 -9.48 -5.82 6.18
CA VAL A 155 -8.11 -6.22 5.83
C VAL A 155 -8.11 -7.66 5.32
N GLY A 156 -7.45 -7.89 4.18
CA GLY A 156 -7.17 -9.21 3.62
C GLY A 156 -5.72 -9.34 3.16
N GLU A 157 -5.29 -10.55 2.82
CA GLU A 157 -3.95 -10.78 2.30
C GLU A 157 -3.87 -10.54 0.79
N ILE A 158 -2.79 -9.88 0.36
CA ILE A 158 -2.34 -9.85 -1.02
C ILE A 158 -0.98 -10.51 -1.14
N ARG A 159 -0.66 -10.98 -2.35
CA ARG A 159 0.70 -11.42 -2.69
C ARG A 159 1.30 -10.56 -3.77
N VAL A 160 2.45 -9.95 -3.46
CA VAL A 160 3.22 -9.14 -4.41
C VAL A 160 4.33 -9.97 -5.02
N ASP A 161 4.20 -10.34 -6.30
CA ASP A 161 5.17 -11.18 -7.00
C ASP A 161 6.01 -10.39 -8.01
N GLY A 162 6.75 -9.37 -7.54
CA GLY A 162 7.81 -8.72 -8.32
C GLY A 162 7.39 -7.46 -9.09
N ILE A 163 7.93 -7.27 -10.31
CA ILE A 163 7.79 -6.00 -11.05
C ILE A 163 6.31 -5.75 -11.34
N LEU A 164 5.77 -4.69 -10.73
CA LEU A 164 4.39 -4.23 -10.78
C LEU A 164 3.98 -3.61 -12.14
N ALA A 165 4.72 -3.89 -13.21
CA ALA A 165 4.52 -3.26 -14.51
C ALA A 165 3.40 -3.96 -15.28
N SER A 166 2.50 -3.17 -15.88
CA SER A 166 1.50 -3.68 -16.80
C SER A 166 2.12 -3.99 -18.17
N THR A 167 1.70 -5.09 -18.79
CA THR A 167 2.02 -5.38 -20.20
C THR A 167 1.13 -4.58 -21.12
N GLY A 168 1.22 -3.24 -21.06
CA GLY A 168 0.62 -2.38 -22.08
C GLY A 168 1.32 -2.64 -23.41
N VAL A 169 0.70 -3.41 -24.30
CA VAL A 169 1.13 -3.49 -25.71
C VAL A 169 1.16 -2.05 -26.24
N PRO A 170 2.29 -1.53 -26.75
CA PRO A 170 2.25 -0.27 -27.46
C PRO A 170 1.35 -0.47 -28.68
N THR A 171 0.21 0.23 -28.74
CA THR A 171 -0.57 0.32 -29.97
C THR A 171 0.39 0.82 -31.06
N PRO A 172 0.69 0.03 -32.11
CA PRO A 172 1.52 0.52 -33.19
C PRO A 172 0.84 1.79 -33.73
N ALA A 173 1.65 2.84 -33.94
CA ALA A 173 1.16 4.04 -34.61
C ALA A 173 0.45 3.62 -35.90
N PRO A 174 -0.70 4.22 -36.25
CA PRO A 174 -1.34 3.91 -37.52
C PRO A 174 -0.31 4.12 -38.62
N ASP A 175 -0.04 3.07 -39.38
CA ASP A 175 0.83 3.13 -40.54
C ASP A 175 0.32 4.27 -41.42
N SER A 176 1.07 5.38 -41.49
CA SER A 176 0.78 6.45 -42.41
C SER A 176 1.19 5.93 -43.78
N GLY A 177 0.31 5.13 -44.36
CA GLY A 177 0.45 4.64 -45.72
C GLY A 177 0.53 5.83 -46.67
N GLU A 178 1.73 6.07 -47.17
CA GLU A 178 2.02 6.76 -48.42
C GLU A 178 3.11 5.98 -49.18
#